data_AF-A0A351KTE4-F1
#
_entry.id   AF-A0A351KTE4-F1
#
_cell.length_a   1.000
_cell.length_b   1.000
_cell.length_c   1.000
_cell.angle_alpha   90.00
_cell.angle_beta   90.00
_cell.angle_gamma   90.00
#
_symmetry.space_group_name_H-M   'P 1'
#
loop_
_entity.id
_entity.type
_entity.pdbx_description
1 polymer ?
#
loop_
_entity_poly.entity_id
_entity_poly.type
_entity_poly.pdbx_seq_one_letter_code
_entity_poly.pdbx_strand_id
1 'polypeptide(L)' 'VYDFQKRSSVIYCSAPGADMLAGIASVLARGEGLDAHARSAEYRLLDVNH' A
#
# COMPACT_ATOMS: atom_id res chain seq x y z
N VAL A 1 -6.05 25.58 20.80
CA VAL A 1 -5.97 24.17 21.30
C VAL A 1 -5.26 23.26 20.30
N TYR A 2 -5.42 23.47 18.99
CA TYR A 2 -4.66 22.75 17.96
C TYR A 2 -3.19 23.17 17.84
N ASP A 3 -2.82 24.33 18.39
CA ASP A 3 -1.49 24.94 18.22
C ASP A 3 -0.35 24.07 18.78
N PHE A 4 -0.67 23.13 19.68
CA PHE A 4 0.28 22.19 20.27
C PHE A 4 -0.17 20.71 20.19
N GLN A 5 -1.09 20.38 19.28
CA GLN A 5 -1.52 19.00 19.07
C GLN A 5 -0.96 18.43 17.75
N LYS A 6 -0.53 17.17 17.78
CA LYS A 6 -0.20 16.39 16.58
C LYS A 6 -1.28 15.35 16.34
N ARG A 7 -1.65 15.14 15.07
CA ARG A 7 -2.57 14.09 14.64
C ARG A 7 -1.80 13.01 13.91
N SER A 8 -1.79 11.81 14.48
CA SER A 8 -1.27 10.62 13.82
C SER A 8 -2.39 9.86 13.13
N SER A 9 -2.11 9.29 11.97
CA SER A 9 -3.00 8.37 11.28
C SER A 9 -2.54 6.93 11.54
N VAL A 10 -3.48 6.05 11.84
CA VAL A 10 -3.25 4.60 11.94
C VAL A 10 -4.12 3.94 10.88
N ILE A 11 -3.48 3.19 9.98
CA ILE A 11 -4.16 2.46 8.91
C ILE A 11 -3.79 1.00 9.05
N TYR A 12 -4.81 0.15 9.16
CA TYR A 12 -4.67 -1.30 9.21
C TYR A 12 -5.27 -1.92 7.95
N CYS A 13 -4.55 -2.87 7.35
CA CYS A 13 -5.04 -3.69 6.25
C CYS A 13 -5.00 -5.15 6.69
N SER A 14 -6.11 -5.87 6.50
CA SER A 14 -6.11 -7.33 6.55
C SER A 14 -5.30 -7.89 5.38
N ALA A 15 -4.87 -9.16 5.44
CA ALA A 15 -4.12 -9.76 4.33
C ALA A 15 -4.90 -9.70 2.99
N PRO A 16 -6.19 -10.08 2.90
CA PRO A 16 -6.97 -9.93 1.67
C PRO A 16 -7.17 -8.46 1.24
N GLY A 17 -7.28 -7.53 2.20
CA GLY A 17 -7.39 -6.11 1.89
C GLY A 17 -6.08 -5.53 1.34
N ALA A 18 -4.94 -5.97 1.87
CA ALA A 18 -3.63 -5.59 1.39
C ALA A 18 -3.36 -6.11 -0.03
N ASP A 19 -3.78 -7.34 -0.33
CA ASP A 19 -3.73 -7.94 -1.67
C ASP A 19 -4.55 -7.12 -2.69
N MET A 20 -5.81 -6.81 -2.36
CA MET A 20 -6.66 -5.97 -3.21
C MET A 20 -6.04 -4.60 -3.49
N LEU A 21 -5.48 -3.93 -2.47
CA LEU A 21 -4.87 -2.61 -2.60
C LEU A 21 -3.50 -2.65 -3.32
N ALA A 22 -2.77 -3.76 -3.22
CA ALA A 22 -1.45 -3.91 -3.82
C ALA A 22 -1.47 -3.77 -5.35
N GLY A 23 -2.48 -4.33 -6.02
CA GLY A 23 -2.62 -4.20 -7.48
C GLY A 23 -2.75 -2.75 -7.93
N ILE A 24 -3.61 -1.96 -7.25
CA ILE A 24 -3.80 -0.53 -7.55
C ILE A 24 -2.51 0.25 -7.26
N ALA A 25 -1.89 0.02 -6.11
CA ALA A 25 -0.66 0.70 -5.71
C ALA A 25 0.51 0.42 -6.66
N SER A 26 0.63 -0.82 -7.16
CA SER A 26 1.64 -1.17 -8.17
C SER A 26 1.44 -0.38 -9.45
N VAL A 27 0.22 -0.36 -10.00
CA VAL A 27 -0.07 0.37 -11.26
C VAL A 27 0.29 1.85 -11.15
N LEU A 28 -0.12 2.51 -10.06
CA LEU A 28 0.19 3.92 -9.83
C LEU A 28 1.71 4.13 -9.70
N ALA A 29 2.39 3.32 -8.89
CA ALA A 29 3.83 3.44 -8.67
C ALA A 29 4.65 3.18 -9.94
N ARG A 30 4.23 2.23 -10.80
CA ARG A 30 4.86 2.00 -12.12
C ARG A 30 4.66 3.20 -13.05
N GLY A 31 3.46 3.79 -13.06
CA GLY A 31 3.15 4.99 -13.85
C GLY A 31 3.99 6.21 -13.44
N GLU A 32 4.40 6.28 -12.18
CA GLU A 32 5.24 7.36 -11.63
C GLU A 32 6.76 7.05 -11.67
N GLY A 33 7.17 5.88 -12.18
CA GLY A 33 8.59 5.46 -12.20
C GLY A 33 9.17 5.10 -10.82
N LEU A 34 8.31 4.80 -9.84
CA LEU A 34 8.70 4.47 -8.47
C LEU A 34 8.85 2.94 -8.28
N ASP A 35 9.83 2.33 -8.95
CA ASP A 35 9.99 0.87 -9.00
C ASP A 35 10.06 0.18 -7.64
N ALA A 36 10.72 0.78 -6.65
CA ALA A 36 10.81 0.23 -5.30
C ALA A 36 9.43 0.19 -4.60
N HIS A 37 8.59 1.19 -4.83
CA HIS A 37 7.24 1.23 -4.27
C HIS A 37 6.34 0.20 -4.95
N ALA A 38 6.42 0.07 -6.27
CA ALA A 38 5.67 -0.93 -7.02
C ALA A 38 6.02 -2.36 -6.56
N ARG A 39 7.31 -2.68 -6.44
CA ARG A 39 7.78 -3.99 -5.93
C ARG A 39 7.33 -4.27 -4.50
N SER A 40 7.35 -3.24 -3.64
CA SER A 40 6.82 -3.37 -2.28
C SER A 40 5.34 -3.76 -2.30
N ALA A 41 4.52 -3.11 -3.13
CA ALA A 41 3.11 -3.45 -3.28
C ALA A 41 2.93 -4.88 -3.83
N GLU A 42 3.60 -5.21 -4.93
CA GLU A 42 3.55 -6.52 -5.61
C GLU A 42 3.91 -7.69 -4.67
N TYR A 43 4.82 -7.50 -3.71
CA TYR A 43 5.17 -8.52 -2.73
C TYR A 43 4.02 -8.92 -1.79
N ARG A 44 2.97 -8.10 -1.70
CA ARG A 44 1.79 -8.38 -0.87
C ARG A 44 0.69 -9.11 -1.64
N LEU A 45 0.84 -9.29 -2.96
CA LEU A 45 -0.10 -10.05 -3.76
C LEU A 45 -0.08 -11.51 -3.31
N LEU A 46 -1.25 -12.05 -3.00
CA LEU A 46 -1.42 -13.45 -2.71
C LEU A 46 -1.29 -14.20 -4.04
N ASP A 47 -0.51 -15.28 -4.03
CA ASP A 47 -0.35 -16.10 -5.23
C ASP A 47 -1.71 -16.70 -5.61
N VAL A 48 -2.09 -16.57 -6.88
CA VAL A 48 -3.36 -17.11 -7.40
C VAL A 48 -3.27 -18.63 -7.59
N ASN A 49 -2.11 -19.24 -7.33
CA ASN A 49 -1.79 -20.64 -7.64
C ASN A 49 -1.39 -21.53 -6.45
N HIS A 50 -1.72 -21.17 -5.20
CA HIS A 50 -1.50 -22.04 -4.02
C HIS A 50 -2.76 -22.28 -3.19
#